data_AF-A0A923EX25-F1
#
_entry.id   AF-A0A923EX25-F1
#
_cell.length_a   1.000
_cell.length_b   1.000
_cell.length_c   1.000
_cell.angle_alpha   90.00
_cell.angle_beta   90.00
_cell.angle_gamma   90.00
#
_symmetry.space_group_name_H-M   'P 1'
#
loop_
_entity.id
_entity.type
_entity.pdbx_description
1 polymer ?
#
loop_
_entity_poly.entity_id
_entity_poly.type
_entity_poly.pdbx_seq_one_letter_code
_entity_poly.pdbx_strand_id
1 'polypeptide(L)'
;MDTDATRAHTLFALGRGAHAQPLGGFSRFVAPDDVARFPIGRQLFASTAPNEVRDRFARFALAWDVAGFDTFARTSGKAAVPEATVHRADWVPHESRCDIYAFDDAQWFHWIATDYPQWLRLTLADDGTVTEQPVARVYGTDYARTQGLDLAQLAAWITGAATTRLDRPDVAFSACVDAGVATGEPVIHLAVHHAQPDELGVISAELESIAQSCNWSNPCNPEDWRFDWCAPCVDVADGMQAGDMAIVSDQLDDE
;
A
#
# COMPACT_ATOMS: atom_id res chain seq x y z
N MET A 1 22.02 31.31 12.48
CA MET A 1 22.04 30.15 13.39
C MET A 1 20.60 29.67 13.40
N ASP A 2 20.28 28.77 12.46
CA ASP A 2 18.93 28.25 12.29
C ASP A 2 18.68 27.36 13.51
N THR A 3 17.74 27.75 14.36
CA THR A 3 17.32 26.92 15.48
C THR A 3 16.76 25.65 14.90
N ASP A 4 17.50 24.56 15.11
CA ASP A 4 17.14 23.19 14.80
C ASP A 4 15.70 22.95 15.29
N ALA A 5 14.74 23.11 14.38
CA ALA A 5 13.34 22.89 14.70
C ALA A 5 13.23 21.39 14.93
N THR A 6 13.15 20.97 16.20
CA THR A 6 13.08 19.58 16.59
C THR A 6 12.02 18.89 15.74
N ARG A 7 12.45 18.06 14.79
CA ARG A 7 11.57 17.41 13.83
C ARG A 7 10.69 16.43 14.60
N ALA A 8 9.37 16.52 14.43
CA ALA A 8 8.46 15.58 15.04
C ALA A 8 8.53 14.22 14.30
N HIS A 9 8.63 13.15 15.08
CA HIS A 9 8.54 11.76 14.60
C HIS A 9 7.13 11.19 14.74
N THR A 10 6.30 11.80 15.58
CA THR A 10 4.85 11.55 15.62
C THR A 10 4.09 12.86 15.55
N LEU A 11 3.09 12.93 14.67
CA LEU A 11 2.21 14.07 14.48
C LEU A 11 0.76 13.68 14.74
N PHE A 12 -0.02 14.57 15.35
CA PHE A 12 -1.47 14.45 15.46
C PHE A 12 -2.15 15.56 14.65
N ALA A 13 -3.22 15.22 13.94
CA ALA A 13 -3.97 16.15 13.10
C ALA A 13 -5.48 15.84 13.09
N LEU A 14 -6.28 16.85 12.73
CA LEU A 14 -7.67 16.69 12.32
C LEU A 14 -7.73 16.67 10.79
N GLY A 15 -8.36 15.66 10.22
CA GLY A 15 -8.43 15.44 8.77
C GLY A 15 -7.12 14.93 8.17
N ARG A 16 -7.18 14.64 6.87
CA ARG A 16 -6.07 14.19 6.03
C ARG A 16 -5.92 15.11 4.80
N GLY A 17 -4.77 15.04 4.13
CA GLY A 17 -4.53 15.81 2.91
C GLY A 17 -4.42 17.32 3.07
N ALA A 18 -4.76 18.04 1.99
CA ALA A 18 -4.59 19.50 1.89
C ALA A 18 -5.36 20.31 2.96
N HIS A 19 -6.36 19.71 3.61
CA HIS A 19 -7.21 20.34 4.61
C HIS A 19 -6.90 19.91 6.05
N ALA A 20 -5.88 19.08 6.25
CA ALA A 20 -5.50 18.62 7.58
C ALA A 20 -5.06 19.80 8.48
N GLN A 21 -5.48 19.74 9.75
CA GLN A 21 -5.15 20.72 10.77
C GLN A 21 -4.25 20.06 11.81
N PRO A 22 -2.93 20.35 11.81
CA PRO A 22 -2.01 19.83 12.81
C PRO A 22 -2.41 20.29 14.21
N LEU A 23 -2.46 19.36 15.15
CA LEU A 23 -2.67 19.62 16.57
C LEU A 23 -1.34 19.81 17.29
N GLY A 24 -0.32 19.04 16.88
CA GLY A 24 1.03 19.08 17.41
C GLY A 24 1.70 17.71 17.27
N GLY A 25 2.93 17.58 17.77
CA GLY A 25 3.68 16.34 17.64
C GLY A 25 4.68 16.10 18.75
N PHE A 26 5.34 14.97 18.65
CA PHE A 26 6.33 14.43 19.59
C PHE A 26 7.62 14.15 18.82
N SER A 27 8.75 14.35 19.50
CA SER A 27 10.08 14.13 18.94
C SER A 27 10.44 12.64 18.83
N ARG A 28 9.61 11.73 19.34
CA ARG A 28 9.77 10.28 19.26
C ARG A 28 8.57 9.65 18.58
N PHE A 29 8.79 8.45 18.05
CA PHE A 29 7.69 7.58 17.63
C PHE A 29 6.88 7.17 18.86
N VAL A 30 5.55 7.35 18.78
CA VAL A 30 4.59 6.91 19.79
C VAL A 30 3.68 5.89 19.12
N ALA A 31 3.74 4.62 19.55
CA ALA A 31 2.91 3.57 18.99
C ALA A 31 1.45 3.69 19.48
N PRO A 32 0.45 3.16 18.74
CA PRO A 32 -0.95 3.26 19.16
C PRO A 32 -1.20 2.62 20.52
N ASP A 33 -0.54 1.50 20.81
CA ASP A 33 -0.61 0.83 22.11
C ASP A 33 -0.03 1.69 23.24
N ASP A 34 1.02 2.48 22.99
CA ASP A 34 1.59 3.39 23.98
C ASP A 34 0.61 4.53 24.31
N VAL A 35 -0.11 5.03 23.31
CA VAL A 35 -1.20 6.02 23.53
C VAL A 35 -2.32 5.38 24.35
N ALA A 36 -2.82 4.22 23.91
CA ALA A 36 -3.96 3.54 24.53
C ALA A 36 -3.65 2.91 25.89
N ARG A 37 -2.38 2.76 26.27
CA ARG A 37 -1.99 2.28 27.61
C ARG A 37 -2.50 3.20 28.73
N PHE A 38 -2.65 4.50 28.46
CA PHE A 38 -3.07 5.47 29.47
C PHE A 38 -4.56 5.85 29.32
N PRO A 39 -5.29 6.06 30.43
CA PRO A 39 -6.70 6.45 30.38
C PRO A 39 -6.96 7.70 29.52
N ILE A 40 -6.06 8.67 29.54
CA ILE A 40 -6.20 9.91 28.75
C ILE A 40 -5.99 9.67 27.26
N GLY A 41 -5.11 8.73 26.87
CA GLY A 41 -4.95 8.34 25.48
C GLY A 41 -6.11 7.48 24.97
N ARG A 42 -6.69 6.61 25.81
CA ARG A 42 -7.95 5.91 25.50
C ARG A 42 -9.09 6.89 25.25
N GLN A 43 -9.22 7.90 26.10
CA GLN A 43 -10.21 8.96 25.91
C GLN A 43 -9.97 9.71 24.59
N LEU A 44 -8.71 10.01 24.24
CA LEU A 44 -8.37 10.61 22.96
C LEU A 44 -8.85 9.74 21.79
N PHE A 45 -8.54 8.45 21.78
CA PHE A 45 -8.99 7.52 20.74
C PHE A 45 -10.49 7.28 20.72
N ALA A 46 -11.18 7.42 21.85
CA ALA A 46 -12.65 7.34 21.94
C ALA A 46 -13.38 8.65 21.56
N SER A 47 -12.67 9.65 21.05
CA SER A 47 -13.30 10.90 20.59
C SER A 47 -14.13 10.65 19.34
N THR A 48 -15.32 11.25 19.27
CA THR A 48 -16.20 11.14 18.08
C THR A 48 -16.39 12.47 17.38
N ALA A 49 -15.89 13.57 17.95
CA ALA A 49 -16.01 14.89 17.37
C ALA A 49 -14.69 15.68 17.42
N PRO A 50 -14.43 16.56 16.43
CA PRO A 50 -13.17 17.31 16.35
C PRO A 50 -12.87 18.22 17.56
N ASN A 51 -13.90 18.74 18.24
CA ASN A 51 -13.74 19.54 19.46
C ASN A 51 -13.28 18.68 20.65
N GLU A 52 -13.81 17.46 20.78
CA GLU A 52 -13.36 16.50 21.80
C GLU A 52 -11.90 16.12 21.57
N VAL A 53 -11.53 15.84 20.32
CA VAL A 53 -10.15 15.53 19.95
C VAL A 53 -9.21 16.66 20.37
N ARG A 54 -9.55 17.92 20.08
CA ARG A 54 -8.70 19.06 20.47
C ARG A 54 -8.49 19.13 21.99
N ASP A 55 -9.56 19.03 22.78
CA ASP A 55 -9.49 19.07 24.25
C ASP A 55 -8.71 17.88 24.82
N ARG A 56 -9.04 16.66 24.39
CA ARG A 56 -8.41 15.44 24.88
C ARG A 56 -6.95 15.33 24.44
N PHE A 57 -6.61 15.77 23.23
CA PHE A 57 -5.23 15.83 22.75
C PHE A 57 -4.40 16.80 23.58
N ALA A 58 -4.93 17.99 23.89
CA ALA A 58 -4.21 18.95 24.73
C ALA A 58 -3.90 18.38 26.13
N ARG A 59 -4.84 17.64 26.72
CA ARG A 59 -4.65 16.94 28.00
C ARG A 59 -3.66 15.78 27.89
N PHE A 60 -3.75 14.99 26.82
CA PHE A 60 -2.80 13.91 26.54
C PHE A 60 -1.38 14.45 26.39
N ALA A 61 -1.18 15.47 25.55
CA ALA A 61 0.12 16.10 25.31
C ALA A 61 0.73 16.66 26.60
N LEU A 62 -0.07 17.34 27.43
CA LEU A 62 0.38 17.83 28.73
C LEU A 62 0.79 16.67 29.67
N ALA A 63 -0.02 15.61 29.74
CA ALA A 63 0.29 14.47 30.59
C ALA A 63 1.56 13.73 30.13
N TRP A 64 1.75 13.61 28.81
CA TRP A 64 2.92 12.97 28.21
C TRP A 64 4.22 13.72 28.50
N ASP A 65 4.17 15.06 28.38
CA ASP A 65 5.29 15.96 28.67
C ASP A 65 5.62 15.99 30.17
N VAL A 66 4.61 16.14 31.04
CA VAL A 66 4.80 16.13 32.51
C VAL A 66 5.34 14.79 33.01
N ALA A 67 4.97 13.68 32.38
CA ALA A 67 5.49 12.37 32.72
C ALA A 67 6.93 12.14 32.22
N GLY A 68 7.47 13.05 31.40
CA GLY A 68 8.84 12.99 30.89
C GLY A 68 9.06 11.94 29.79
N PHE A 69 8.00 11.49 29.12
CA PHE A 69 8.13 10.53 28.01
C PHE A 69 8.75 11.20 26.78
N ASP A 70 8.23 12.37 26.43
CA ASP A 70 8.68 13.19 25.32
C ASP A 70 8.15 14.63 25.44
N THR A 71 8.89 15.59 24.88
CA THR A 71 8.49 16.99 24.87
C THR A 71 7.51 17.26 23.74
N PHE A 72 6.39 17.89 24.09
CA PHE A 72 5.40 18.31 23.11
C PHE A 72 5.91 19.47 22.26
N ALA A 73 5.96 19.27 20.94
CA ALA A 73 6.23 20.32 19.97
C ALA A 73 4.91 20.78 19.35
N ARG A 74 4.55 22.04 19.63
CA ARG A 74 3.40 22.64 18.94
C ARG A 74 3.78 22.90 17.49
N THR A 75 3.18 22.16 16.56
CA THR A 75 3.43 22.35 15.14
C THR A 75 2.79 23.65 14.68
N SER A 76 3.58 24.72 14.54
CA SER A 76 3.13 25.98 13.92
C SER A 76 3.39 25.92 12.42
N GLY A 77 2.32 25.84 11.62
CA GLY A 77 2.40 25.81 10.15
C GLY A 77 1.51 24.74 9.52
N LYS A 78 1.52 24.66 8.19
CA LYS A 78 0.89 23.55 7.46
C LYS A 78 1.81 22.34 7.53
N ALA A 79 1.41 21.28 8.22
CA ALA A 79 2.08 19.98 8.09
C ALA A 79 1.51 19.26 6.87
N ALA A 80 2.38 18.62 6.08
CA ALA A 80 1.97 17.78 4.97
C ALA A 80 1.44 16.45 5.53
N VAL A 81 0.13 16.37 5.76
CA VAL A 81 -0.54 15.12 6.10
C VAL A 81 -0.93 14.43 4.80
N PRO A 82 -0.48 13.18 4.54
CA PRO A 82 -0.82 12.46 3.32
C PRO A 82 -2.34 12.36 3.10
N GLU A 83 -2.75 12.33 1.84
CA GLU A 83 -4.11 11.93 1.46
C GLU A 83 -4.26 10.40 1.58
N ALA A 84 -5.48 9.90 1.38
CA ALA A 84 -5.77 8.47 1.47
C ALA A 84 -4.98 7.63 0.44
N THR A 85 -4.63 8.23 -0.70
CA THR A 85 -3.93 7.57 -1.81
C THR A 85 -2.45 7.96 -1.81
N VAL A 86 -1.58 6.96 -1.65
CA VAL A 86 -0.12 7.16 -1.65
C VAL A 86 0.42 6.86 -3.03
N HIS A 87 0.62 7.90 -3.84
CA HIS A 87 0.98 7.69 -5.25
C HIS A 87 2.40 7.13 -5.46
N ARG A 88 3.31 7.29 -4.48
CA ARG A 88 4.64 6.67 -4.48
C ARG A 88 5.29 6.87 -3.12
N ALA A 89 5.84 5.82 -2.55
CA ALA A 89 6.72 5.94 -1.39
C ALA A 89 8.15 5.95 -1.89
N ASP A 90 8.72 7.14 -2.09
CA ASP A 90 10.17 7.24 -2.19
C ASP A 90 10.76 6.81 -0.83
N TRP A 91 11.88 6.08 -0.85
CA TRP A 91 12.55 5.65 0.37
C TRP A 91 12.88 6.86 1.26
N VAL A 92 12.27 6.93 2.45
CA VAL A 92 12.55 7.96 3.46
C VAL A 92 13.41 7.34 4.57
N PRO A 93 14.63 7.86 4.82
CA PRO A 93 15.47 7.44 5.93
C PRO A 93 14.71 7.47 7.26
N HIS A 94 15.04 6.58 8.20
CA HIS A 94 14.26 6.44 9.43
C HIS A 94 14.14 7.73 10.24
N GLU A 95 15.24 8.47 10.34
CA GLU A 95 15.36 9.80 10.95
C GLU A 95 14.51 10.88 10.24
N SER A 96 14.02 10.61 9.04
CA SER A 96 13.13 11.49 8.28
C SER A 96 11.68 11.04 8.26
N ARG A 97 11.36 9.89 8.86
CA ARG A 97 9.98 9.36 8.95
C ARG A 97 9.19 10.09 10.01
N CYS A 98 7.90 10.27 9.76
CA CYS A 98 6.96 10.88 10.68
C CYS A 98 5.65 10.09 10.63
N ASP A 99 5.33 9.42 11.73
CA ASP A 99 4.04 8.75 11.88
C ASP A 99 2.96 9.79 12.16
N ILE A 100 1.77 9.59 11.60
CA ILE A 100 0.71 10.60 11.68
C ILE A 100 -0.58 9.97 12.17
N TYR A 101 -1.09 10.47 13.28
CA TYR A 101 -2.44 10.21 13.76
C TYR A 101 -3.39 11.26 13.20
N ALA A 102 -4.33 10.83 12.37
CA ALA A 102 -5.34 11.71 11.78
C ALA A 102 -6.73 11.32 12.28
N PHE A 103 -7.46 12.28 12.84
CA PHE A 103 -8.87 12.11 13.13
C PHE A 103 -9.73 12.63 11.98
N ASP A 104 -10.40 11.74 11.28
CA ASP A 104 -11.18 12.04 10.07
C ASP A 104 -12.45 11.19 10.05
N ASP A 105 -13.56 11.74 9.56
CA ASP A 105 -14.87 11.06 9.53
C ASP A 105 -15.25 10.29 10.82
N ALA A 106 -15.09 10.94 11.98
CA ALA A 106 -15.32 10.37 13.30
C ALA A 106 -14.47 9.12 13.65
N GLN A 107 -13.36 8.90 12.95
CA GLN A 107 -12.46 7.77 13.12
C GLN A 107 -11.01 8.21 13.25
N TRP A 108 -10.20 7.40 13.93
CA TRP A 108 -8.76 7.57 13.98
C TRP A 108 -8.07 6.74 12.92
N PHE A 109 -7.10 7.36 12.25
CA PHE A 109 -6.21 6.73 11.31
C PHE A 109 -4.77 6.95 11.75
N HIS A 110 -3.93 5.95 11.52
CA HIS A 110 -2.51 5.96 11.77
C HIS A 110 -1.77 5.77 10.45
N TRP A 111 -1.00 6.78 10.06
CA TRP A 111 -0.03 6.71 9.00
C TRP A 111 1.27 6.18 9.57
N ILE A 112 1.67 4.99 9.15
CA ILE A 112 2.98 4.46 9.48
C ILE A 112 3.92 4.85 8.36
N ALA A 113 4.90 5.70 8.64
CA ALA A 113 5.86 6.15 7.64
C ALA A 113 6.99 5.12 7.44
N THR A 114 6.69 3.87 7.07
CA THR A 114 7.72 2.85 6.78
C THR A 114 8.19 2.91 5.32
N ASP A 115 8.93 1.89 4.88
CA ASP A 115 9.19 1.62 3.46
C ASP A 115 7.89 1.31 2.68
N TYR A 116 6.79 0.99 3.39
CA TYR A 116 5.46 0.73 2.83
C TYR A 116 4.42 1.60 3.53
N PRO A 117 4.49 2.92 3.35
CA PRO A 117 3.69 3.80 4.14
C PRO A 117 2.22 3.69 3.74
N GLN A 118 1.36 3.61 4.75
CA GLN A 118 -0.05 3.32 4.58
C GLN A 118 -0.86 3.93 5.71
N TRP A 119 -2.13 4.20 5.43
CA TRP A 119 -3.12 4.49 6.45
C TRP A 119 -3.69 3.19 7.02
N LEU A 120 -3.65 3.10 8.35
CA LEU A 120 -4.31 2.09 9.15
C LEU A 120 -5.46 2.75 9.89
N ARG A 121 -6.69 2.24 9.76
CA ARG A 121 -7.78 2.62 10.64
C ARG A 121 -7.54 1.99 12.01
N LEU A 122 -7.61 2.81 13.05
CA LEU A 122 -7.51 2.38 14.43
C LEU A 122 -8.90 2.04 14.96
N THR A 123 -9.02 0.91 15.65
CA THR A 123 -10.19 0.58 16.47
C THR A 123 -9.73 0.32 17.89
N LEU A 124 -10.40 0.92 18.86
CA LEU A 124 -10.13 0.73 20.28
C LEU A 124 -11.20 -0.20 20.88
N ALA A 125 -10.76 -1.32 21.46
CA ALA A 125 -11.63 -2.20 22.22
C ALA A 125 -11.82 -1.69 23.66
N ASP A 126 -12.86 -2.19 24.36
CA ASP A 126 -13.20 -1.78 25.73
C ASP A 126 -12.08 -2.06 26.75
N ASP A 127 -11.25 -3.07 26.51
CA ASP A 127 -10.11 -3.42 27.35
C ASP A 127 -8.89 -2.50 27.12
N GLY A 128 -8.96 -1.62 26.12
CA GLY A 128 -7.91 -0.70 25.71
C GLY A 128 -6.97 -1.25 24.63
N THR A 129 -7.25 -2.42 24.06
CA THR A 129 -6.51 -2.96 22.92
C THR A 129 -6.78 -2.12 21.68
N VAL A 130 -5.71 -1.74 20.95
CA VAL A 130 -5.84 -1.09 19.64
C VAL A 130 -5.66 -2.14 18.56
N THR A 131 -6.55 -2.14 17.58
CA THR A 131 -6.37 -2.89 16.34
C THR A 131 -6.16 -1.93 15.18
N GLU A 132 -5.25 -2.32 14.29
CA GLU A 132 -4.87 -1.54 13.11
C GLU A 132 -5.32 -2.28 11.85
N GLN A 133 -6.17 -1.65 11.05
CA GLN A 133 -6.67 -2.22 9.79
C GLN A 133 -6.21 -1.39 8.59
N PRO A 134 -5.49 -1.95 7.61
CA PRO A 134 -5.19 -1.27 6.36
C PRO A 134 -6.43 -0.71 5.67
N VAL A 135 -6.41 0.58 5.34
CA VAL A 135 -7.48 1.26 4.59
C VAL A 135 -6.98 1.95 3.32
N ALA A 136 -5.70 1.79 3.00
CA ALA A 136 -5.12 2.26 1.74
C ALA A 136 -4.70 1.09 0.85
N ARG A 137 -3.73 0.25 1.24
CA ARG A 137 -3.27 -0.87 0.39
C ARG A 137 -3.12 -2.16 1.17
N VAL A 138 -3.57 -3.26 0.59
CA VAL A 138 -3.33 -4.63 1.01
C VAL A 138 -2.31 -5.23 0.04
N TYR A 139 -1.11 -5.54 0.54
CA TYR A 139 -0.03 -6.07 -0.29
C TYR A 139 -0.11 -7.60 -0.34
N GLY A 140 0.12 -8.16 -1.52
CA GLY A 140 0.24 -9.60 -1.71
C GLY A 140 1.45 -10.19 -0.98
N THR A 141 1.42 -11.50 -0.75
CA THR A 141 2.42 -12.22 0.07
C THR A 141 3.85 -12.19 -0.50
N ASP A 142 4.01 -12.06 -1.81
CA ASP A 142 5.31 -11.97 -2.50
C ASP A 142 5.71 -10.52 -2.84
N TYR A 143 4.88 -9.52 -2.50
CA TYR A 143 5.11 -8.12 -2.84
C TYR A 143 6.48 -7.60 -2.40
N ALA A 144 6.88 -7.89 -1.15
CA ALA A 144 8.16 -7.43 -0.60
C ALA A 144 9.38 -7.91 -1.41
N ARG A 145 9.28 -9.07 -2.06
CA ARG A 145 10.35 -9.65 -2.91
C ARG A 145 10.35 -9.06 -4.31
N THR A 146 9.20 -8.63 -4.80
CA THR A 146 9.01 -8.23 -6.20
C THR A 146 8.91 -6.74 -6.41
N GLN A 147 8.71 -5.91 -5.38
CA GLN A 147 8.48 -4.46 -5.47
C GLN A 147 9.56 -3.69 -6.26
N GLY A 148 10.81 -4.15 -6.23
CA GLY A 148 11.95 -3.49 -6.90
C GLY A 148 12.10 -3.89 -8.36
N LEU A 149 11.31 -4.87 -8.82
CA LEU A 149 11.32 -5.33 -10.19
C LEU A 149 10.55 -4.32 -11.06
N ASP A 150 11.14 -3.97 -12.20
CA ASP A 150 10.36 -3.36 -13.27
C ASP A 150 9.32 -4.36 -13.81
N LEU A 151 8.38 -3.90 -14.64
CA LEU A 151 7.27 -4.74 -15.10
C LEU A 151 7.73 -5.95 -15.93
N ALA A 152 8.83 -5.85 -16.69
CA ALA A 152 9.37 -6.97 -17.47
C ALA A 152 10.01 -8.02 -16.56
N GLN A 153 10.78 -7.58 -15.57
CA GLN A 153 11.33 -8.45 -14.54
C GLN A 153 10.24 -9.09 -13.69
N LEU A 154 9.16 -8.35 -13.40
CA LEU A 154 7.99 -8.85 -12.69
C LEU A 154 7.25 -9.92 -13.49
N ALA A 155 7.04 -9.69 -14.79
CA ALA A 155 6.45 -10.68 -15.68
C ALA A 155 7.28 -11.97 -15.73
N ALA A 156 8.61 -11.86 -15.83
CA ALA A 156 9.52 -13.01 -15.77
C ALA A 156 9.46 -13.73 -14.41
N TRP A 157 9.30 -13.00 -13.31
CA TRP A 157 9.09 -13.60 -11.99
C TRP A 157 7.79 -14.40 -11.93
N ILE A 158 6.69 -13.83 -12.43
CA ILE A 158 5.37 -14.47 -12.45
C ILE A 158 5.40 -15.75 -13.30
N THR A 159 5.98 -15.72 -14.51
CA THR A 159 6.09 -16.91 -15.37
C THR A 159 7.00 -17.99 -14.77
N GLY A 160 8.10 -17.60 -14.11
CA GLY A 160 8.96 -18.53 -13.38
C GLY A 160 8.26 -19.19 -12.18
N ALA A 161 7.49 -18.41 -11.42
CA ALA A 161 6.67 -18.91 -10.32
C ALA A 161 5.57 -19.87 -10.83
N ALA A 162 4.94 -19.54 -11.95
CA ALA A 162 3.92 -20.38 -12.59
C ALA A 162 4.50 -21.73 -13.02
N THR A 163 5.66 -21.72 -13.68
CA THR A 163 6.38 -22.93 -14.09
C THR A 163 6.65 -23.85 -12.88
N THR A 164 7.03 -23.26 -11.74
CA THR A 164 7.33 -24.01 -10.51
C THR A 164 6.07 -24.54 -9.82
N ARG A 165 4.99 -23.73 -9.75
CA ARG A 165 3.77 -24.09 -9.02
C ARG A 165 2.90 -25.09 -9.77
N LEU A 166 2.82 -24.96 -11.10
CA LEU A 166 2.03 -25.85 -11.94
C LEU A 166 2.73 -27.19 -12.18
N ASP A 167 4.08 -27.21 -12.18
CA ASP A 167 4.90 -28.42 -12.41
C ASP A 167 4.50 -29.18 -13.70
N ARG A 168 4.28 -28.40 -14.77
CA ARG A 168 3.84 -28.89 -16.08
C ARG A 168 4.91 -28.60 -17.14
N PRO A 169 5.77 -29.57 -17.49
CA PRO A 169 6.86 -29.35 -18.44
C PRO A 169 6.38 -29.19 -19.89
N ASP A 170 5.13 -29.55 -20.16
CA ASP A 170 4.46 -29.44 -21.46
C ASP A 170 3.86 -28.05 -21.71
N VAL A 171 3.73 -27.22 -20.67
CA VAL A 171 3.14 -25.87 -20.77
C VAL A 171 4.25 -24.84 -20.78
N ALA A 172 4.18 -23.89 -21.73
CA ALA A 172 5.06 -22.73 -21.76
C ALA A 172 4.27 -21.44 -21.54
N PHE A 173 4.93 -20.42 -21.02
CA PHE A 173 4.34 -19.12 -20.72
C PHE A 173 5.11 -18.04 -21.47
N SER A 174 4.39 -17.09 -22.07
CA SER A 174 4.97 -15.82 -22.52
C SER A 174 4.24 -14.65 -21.88
N ALA A 175 4.89 -13.48 -21.88
CA ALA A 175 4.34 -12.26 -21.32
C ALA A 175 4.53 -11.09 -22.28
N CYS A 176 3.49 -10.29 -22.46
CA CYS A 176 3.56 -8.97 -23.04
C CYS A 176 3.32 -7.94 -21.94
N VAL A 177 4.18 -6.92 -21.89
CA VAL A 177 4.13 -5.87 -20.87
C VAL A 177 3.80 -4.56 -21.56
N ASP A 178 2.66 -3.97 -21.20
CA ASP A 178 2.38 -2.58 -21.48
C ASP A 178 2.77 -1.75 -20.24
N ALA A 179 3.73 -0.84 -20.41
CA ALA A 179 4.14 0.05 -19.33
C ALA A 179 3.14 1.22 -19.10
N GLY A 180 2.00 1.22 -19.79
CA GLY A 180 0.97 2.24 -19.68
C GLY A 180 1.29 3.51 -20.48
N VAL A 181 2.17 3.44 -21.48
CA VAL A 181 2.58 4.63 -22.26
C VAL A 181 1.41 5.18 -23.09
N ALA A 182 0.49 4.31 -23.53
CA ALA A 182 -0.68 4.69 -24.32
C ALA A 182 -1.97 4.78 -23.50
N THR A 183 -2.14 3.91 -22.50
CA THR A 183 -3.38 3.76 -21.70
C THR A 183 -3.33 4.48 -20.35
N GLY A 184 -2.14 4.85 -19.87
CA GLY A 184 -1.92 5.43 -18.55
C GLY A 184 -1.79 4.42 -17.42
N GLU A 185 -2.00 3.13 -17.70
CA GLU A 185 -2.02 2.05 -16.70
C GLU A 185 -1.10 0.91 -17.11
N PRO A 186 -0.21 0.44 -16.21
CA PRO A 186 0.67 -0.67 -16.49
C PRO A 186 -0.10 -1.99 -16.49
N VAL A 187 0.08 -2.82 -17.53
CA VAL A 187 -0.63 -4.09 -17.71
C VAL A 187 0.37 -5.21 -18.04
N ILE A 188 0.15 -6.39 -17.44
CA ILE A 188 0.84 -7.62 -17.82
C ILE A 188 -0.17 -8.57 -18.47
N HIS A 189 0.07 -8.90 -19.73
CA HIS A 189 -0.67 -9.92 -20.47
C HIS A 189 0.16 -11.20 -20.48
N LEU A 190 -0.35 -12.29 -19.92
CA LEU A 190 0.28 -13.60 -20.08
C LEU A 190 -0.42 -14.41 -21.16
N ALA A 191 0.34 -15.17 -21.93
CA ALA A 191 -0.17 -16.20 -22.83
C ALA A 191 0.33 -17.56 -22.37
N VAL A 192 -0.55 -18.56 -22.49
CA VAL A 192 -0.29 -19.95 -22.14
C VAL A 192 -0.23 -20.75 -23.42
N HIS A 193 0.88 -21.44 -23.63
CA HIS A 193 1.15 -22.24 -24.82
C HIS A 193 0.99 -23.72 -24.49
N HIS A 194 0.45 -24.48 -25.45
CA HIS A 194 0.32 -25.94 -25.40
C HIS A 194 -0.60 -26.52 -24.31
N ALA A 195 -1.33 -25.68 -23.58
CA ALA A 195 -2.33 -26.13 -22.62
C ALA A 195 -3.56 -26.75 -23.30
N GLN A 196 -4.12 -27.80 -22.69
CA GLN A 196 -5.40 -28.36 -23.15
C GLN A 196 -6.58 -27.47 -22.70
N PRO A 197 -7.67 -27.39 -23.49
CA PRO A 197 -8.80 -26.51 -23.17
C PRO A 197 -9.44 -26.74 -21.79
N ASP A 198 -9.43 -27.98 -21.29
CA ASP A 198 -9.96 -28.37 -19.99
C ASP A 198 -9.05 -27.97 -18.80
N GLU A 199 -7.80 -27.63 -19.06
CA GLU A 199 -6.80 -27.26 -18.04
C GLU A 199 -6.70 -25.75 -17.82
N LEU A 200 -7.19 -24.96 -18.77
CA LEU A 200 -7.08 -23.50 -18.78
C LEU A 200 -7.66 -22.83 -17.53
N GLY A 201 -8.73 -23.39 -16.96
CA GLY A 201 -9.33 -22.86 -15.74
C GLY A 201 -8.38 -22.95 -14.53
N VAL A 202 -7.66 -24.07 -14.40
CA VAL A 202 -6.70 -24.29 -13.32
C VAL A 202 -5.47 -23.40 -13.53
N ILE A 203 -4.95 -23.35 -14.76
CA ILE A 203 -3.79 -22.52 -15.10
C ILE A 203 -4.11 -21.03 -14.88
N SER A 204 -5.28 -20.57 -15.31
CA SER A 204 -5.72 -19.19 -15.11
C SER A 204 -5.84 -18.84 -13.62
N ALA A 205 -6.41 -19.73 -12.81
CA ALA A 205 -6.55 -19.49 -11.36
C ALA A 205 -5.20 -19.42 -10.64
N GLU A 206 -4.24 -20.28 -11.02
CA GLU A 206 -2.88 -20.24 -10.45
C GLU A 206 -2.14 -18.98 -10.86
N LEU A 207 -2.22 -18.60 -12.14
CA LEU A 207 -1.62 -17.38 -12.65
C LEU A 207 -2.20 -16.13 -11.97
N GLU A 208 -3.52 -16.07 -11.79
CA GLU A 208 -4.19 -15.01 -11.04
C GLU A 208 -3.72 -14.99 -9.58
N SER A 209 -3.60 -16.15 -8.93
CA SER A 209 -3.11 -16.24 -7.55
C SER A 209 -1.67 -15.72 -7.40
N ILE A 210 -0.79 -16.02 -8.35
CA ILE A 210 0.59 -15.51 -8.39
C ILE A 210 0.60 -13.99 -8.65
N ALA A 211 -0.20 -13.53 -9.61
CA ALA A 211 -0.31 -12.10 -9.90
C ALA A 211 -0.78 -11.32 -8.67
N GLN A 212 -1.83 -11.79 -7.99
CA GLN A 212 -2.34 -11.21 -6.75
C GLN A 212 -1.29 -11.22 -5.63
N SER A 213 -0.46 -12.27 -5.52
CA SER A 213 0.61 -12.31 -4.51
C SER A 213 1.70 -11.26 -4.74
N CYS A 214 1.87 -10.78 -5.96
CA CYS A 214 2.85 -9.76 -6.34
C CYS A 214 2.27 -8.34 -6.42
N ASN A 215 0.96 -8.18 -6.29
CA ASN A 215 0.23 -6.93 -6.45
C ASN A 215 -0.05 -6.25 -5.09
N TRP A 216 -0.64 -5.06 -5.13
CA TRP A 216 -1.44 -4.54 -4.02
C TRP A 216 -2.87 -4.34 -4.49
N SER A 217 -3.81 -4.34 -3.55
CA SER A 217 -5.19 -3.90 -3.78
C SER A 217 -5.55 -2.80 -2.79
N ASN A 218 -6.46 -1.91 -3.18
CA ASN A 218 -6.94 -0.84 -2.32
C ASN A 218 -8.44 -1.03 -2.05
N PRO A 219 -8.86 -1.27 -0.79
CA PRO A 219 -10.27 -1.51 -0.47
C PRO A 219 -11.16 -0.27 -0.67
N CYS A 220 -10.57 0.92 -0.77
CA CYS A 220 -11.26 2.18 -1.00
C CYS A 220 -11.17 2.65 -2.45
N ASN A 221 -10.28 2.06 -3.25
CA ASN A 221 -10.16 2.30 -4.68
C ASN A 221 -9.85 0.97 -5.40
N PRO A 222 -10.86 0.26 -5.92
CA PRO A 222 -10.67 -1.02 -6.59
C PRO A 222 -9.68 -0.99 -7.77
N GLU A 223 -9.43 0.18 -8.35
CA GLU A 223 -8.53 0.40 -9.49
C GLU A 223 -7.09 0.75 -9.06
N ASP A 224 -6.81 0.94 -7.76
CA ASP A 224 -5.46 1.17 -7.25
C ASP A 224 -4.77 -0.17 -6.97
N TRP A 225 -4.11 -0.66 -8.01
CA TRP A 225 -3.18 -1.78 -8.01
C TRP A 225 -1.83 -1.38 -8.62
N ARG A 226 -0.81 -2.23 -8.43
CA ARG A 226 0.53 -2.05 -9.00
C ARG A 226 0.53 -2.19 -10.52
N PHE A 227 -0.24 -3.15 -11.01
CA PHE A 227 -0.42 -3.47 -12.43
C PHE A 227 -1.77 -4.15 -12.61
N ASP A 228 -2.37 -3.95 -13.78
CA ASP A 228 -3.53 -4.72 -14.21
C ASP A 228 -3.10 -6.07 -14.79
N TRP A 229 -3.98 -7.04 -14.66
CA TRP A 229 -3.77 -8.43 -15.05
C TRP A 229 -4.83 -8.86 -16.05
N CYS A 230 -4.39 -9.28 -17.24
CA CYS A 230 -5.27 -9.89 -18.23
C CYS A 230 -5.14 -11.41 -18.16
N ALA A 231 -6.30 -12.09 -18.01
CA ALA A 231 -6.40 -13.54 -18.06
C ALA A 231 -5.78 -14.10 -19.36
N PRO A 232 -5.24 -15.32 -19.34
CA PRO A 232 -4.53 -15.85 -20.49
C PRO A 232 -5.41 -15.99 -21.73
N CYS A 233 -5.01 -15.35 -22.83
CA CYS A 233 -5.57 -15.60 -24.15
C CYS A 233 -5.01 -16.92 -24.70
N VAL A 234 -5.90 -17.76 -25.23
CA VAL A 234 -5.55 -18.96 -25.98
C VAL A 234 -5.49 -18.57 -27.45
N ASP A 235 -4.41 -18.93 -28.14
CA ASP A 235 -4.32 -18.75 -29.59
C ASP A 235 -5.44 -19.52 -30.31
N VAL A 236 -6.31 -18.76 -30.96
CA VAL A 236 -7.12 -19.24 -32.08
C VAL A 236 -6.76 -18.34 -33.26
N ALA A 237 -5.92 -18.85 -34.17
CA ALA A 237 -5.46 -18.11 -35.36
C ALA A 237 -6.66 -17.63 -36.20
N ASP A 238 -6.81 -16.32 -36.45
CA ASP A 238 -6.44 -15.63 -37.70
C ASP A 238 -7.01 -14.17 -37.72
N GLY A 239 -6.14 -13.19 -38.01
CA GLY A 239 -6.49 -11.82 -38.42
C GLY A 239 -6.81 -10.81 -37.31
N MET A 240 -5.86 -9.96 -36.94
CA MET A 240 -6.07 -9.01 -35.84
C MET A 240 -5.21 -7.68 -35.93
N GLN A 241 -5.93 -6.55 -35.82
CA GLN A 241 -5.67 -5.10 -35.58
C GLN A 241 -4.57 -4.61 -34.63
N ALA A 242 -4.10 -3.35 -34.70
CA ALA A 242 -3.49 -2.72 -33.52
C ALA A 242 -4.56 -2.49 -32.43
N GLY A 243 -4.39 -3.14 -31.27
CA GLY A 243 -5.48 -3.50 -30.35
C GLY A 243 -5.56 -5.01 -30.12
N ASP A 244 -4.82 -5.76 -30.93
CA ASP A 244 -4.74 -7.19 -30.86
C ASP A 244 -3.30 -7.66 -30.63
N MET A 245 -3.18 -8.70 -29.81
CA MET A 245 -1.91 -9.33 -29.44
C MET A 245 -1.31 -10.05 -30.66
N ALA A 246 -0.08 -9.68 -31.01
CA ALA A 246 0.69 -10.34 -32.06
C ALA A 246 1.44 -11.55 -31.50
N ILE A 247 1.24 -12.70 -32.14
CA ILE A 247 2.04 -13.92 -31.99
C ILE A 247 3.33 -13.75 -32.80
N VAL A 248 4.48 -13.97 -32.17
CA VAL A 248 5.74 -14.23 -32.87
C VAL A 248 5.93 -15.74 -32.92
N SER A 249 5.75 -16.34 -34.10
CA SER A 249 6.18 -17.70 -34.36
C SER A 249 7.65 -17.69 -34.77
N ASP A 250 8.55 -18.16 -33.89
CA ASP A 250 9.88 -18.62 -34.29
C ASP A 250 9.70 -19.95 -35.05
N GLN A 251 9.45 -19.87 -36.36
CA GLN A 251 9.75 -21.00 -37.24
C GLN A 251 11.26 -21.01 -37.48
N LEU A 252 11.93 -21.98 -36.87
CA LEU A 252 13.22 -22.46 -37.36
C LEU A 252 12.97 -23.11 -38.72
N ASP A 253 13.36 -22.41 -39.78
CA ASP A 253 13.54 -23.01 -41.10
C ASP A 253 14.61 -24.10 -40.99
N ASP A 254 14.21 -25.36 -41.13
CA ASP A 254 15.09 -26.43 -41.61
C ASP A 254 14.27 -27.45 -42.43
N GLU A 255 14.69 -27.56 -43.70
CA GLU A 255 14.27 -28.41 -44.84
C GLU A 255 13.08 -27.96 -45.74
#